data_AF-A0A7S2FV91-F1
#
_entry.id   AF-A0A7S2FV91-F1
#
_cell.length_a   1.000
_cell.length_b   1.000
_cell.length_c   1.000
_cell.angle_alpha   90.00
_cell.angle_beta   90.00
_cell.angle_gamma   90.00
#
_symmetry.space_group_name_H-M   'P 1'
#
loop_
_entity.id
_entity.type
_entity.pdbx_description
1 polymer ?
#
loop_
_entity_poly.entity_id
_entity_poly.type
_entity_poly.pdbx_seq_one_letter_code
_entity_poly.pdbx_strand_id
1 'polypeptide(L)'
;MAGGHKPPDGGFGGIYVNTTHASLGDLGSRVLPRAPSNTSWVAGGSYEVSWTIEANHGGGYSYRLAPADGPLDEQTFGRIPLTFVGKQRLRWRGGRAHGGLEIAFDGTYTTSGTTPAGSMWAKNPIPRNDMGQTGVGFAPPCAAFGMDASMCSGMEDGRGGSEPTLEIVDMVHVPADLPPGEYVLGWRWDCEESNQIWQSCSDLTVTAK
;
A
#
# COMPACT_ATOMS: atom_id res chain seq x y z
N MET A 1 -1.63 13.50 -7.96
CA MET A 1 -2.08 14.90 -7.74
C MET A 1 -1.25 15.48 -6.62
N ALA A 2 -0.88 16.76 -6.69
CA ALA A 2 -0.13 17.44 -5.64
C ALA A 2 -1.03 18.36 -4.81
N GLY A 3 -0.77 18.43 -3.51
CA GLY A 3 -1.50 19.27 -2.57
C GLY A 3 -2.82 18.65 -2.12
N GLY A 4 -3.16 18.87 -0.86
CA GLY A 4 -4.42 18.42 -0.27
C GLY A 4 -4.29 18.02 1.20
N HIS A 5 -5.43 17.81 1.84
CA HIS A 5 -5.51 17.32 3.22
C HIS A 5 -6.74 16.41 3.39
N LYS A 6 -6.75 15.64 4.49
CA LYS A 6 -7.93 14.90 4.92
C LYS A 6 -9.07 15.88 5.24
N PRO A 7 -10.32 15.61 4.83
CA PRO A 7 -11.48 16.36 5.28
C PRO A 7 -11.57 16.45 6.81
N PRO A 8 -12.25 17.46 7.36
CA PRO A 8 -12.67 17.44 8.76
C PRO A 8 -13.46 16.17 9.08
N ASP A 9 -13.50 15.78 10.36
CA ASP A 9 -14.20 14.58 10.83
C ASP A 9 -15.63 14.50 10.27
N GLY A 10 -15.97 13.33 9.72
CA GLY A 10 -17.25 13.09 9.04
C GLY A 10 -17.26 13.39 7.53
N GLY A 11 -16.18 13.96 6.99
CA GLY A 11 -15.96 14.07 5.54
C GLY A 11 -15.25 12.83 4.97
N PHE A 12 -15.52 12.52 3.70
CA PHE A 12 -14.91 11.39 2.98
C PHE A 12 -14.01 11.86 1.84
N GLY A 13 -12.94 11.10 1.56
CA GLY A 13 -12.03 11.34 0.43
C GLY A 13 -10.86 12.27 0.77
N GLY A 14 -10.20 12.82 -0.26
CA GLY A 14 -9.14 13.82 -0.11
C GLY A 14 -9.63 15.21 -0.57
N ILE A 15 -9.36 16.26 0.22
CA ILE A 15 -9.62 17.64 -0.18
C ILE A 15 -8.36 18.18 -0.83
N TYR A 16 -8.45 18.49 -2.12
CA TYR A 16 -7.35 19.09 -2.86
C TYR A 16 -7.42 20.61 -2.73
N VAL A 17 -6.33 21.21 -2.28
CA VAL A 17 -6.20 22.66 -2.10
C VAL A 17 -4.89 23.15 -2.68
N ASN A 18 -4.85 24.42 -3.07
CA ASN A 18 -3.59 25.06 -3.40
C ASN A 18 -2.71 25.15 -2.14
N THR A 19 -1.44 24.83 -2.31
CA THR A 19 -0.39 24.93 -1.28
C THR A 19 0.68 25.91 -1.74
N THR A 20 1.68 26.17 -0.90
CA THR A 20 2.88 26.92 -1.30
C THR A 20 3.73 26.19 -2.36
N HIS A 21 3.48 24.89 -2.59
CA HIS A 21 4.31 24.04 -3.45
C HIS A 21 3.59 23.52 -4.70
N ALA A 22 2.27 23.57 -4.73
CA ALA A 22 1.46 22.99 -5.82
C ALA A 22 0.04 23.55 -5.83
N SER A 23 -0.58 23.57 -7.01
CA SER A 23 -1.98 23.92 -7.22
C SER A 23 -2.84 22.68 -7.53
N LEU A 24 -4.15 22.81 -7.35
CA LEU A 24 -5.12 21.78 -7.76
C LEU A 24 -4.92 21.42 -9.24
N GLY A 25 -4.73 20.13 -9.52
CA GLY A 25 -4.51 19.62 -10.88
C GLY A 25 -3.04 19.37 -11.21
N ASP A 26 -2.11 19.88 -10.40
CA ASP A 26 -0.69 19.66 -10.64
C ASP A 26 -0.32 18.18 -10.44
N LEU A 27 0.57 17.71 -11.32
CA LEU A 27 1.22 16.42 -11.16
C LEU A 27 2.33 16.56 -10.11
N GLY A 28 2.20 15.84 -9.00
CA GLY A 28 3.23 15.82 -7.94
C GLY A 28 4.61 15.46 -8.46
N SER A 29 4.69 14.55 -9.43
CA SER A 29 5.92 14.18 -10.14
C SER A 29 6.58 15.32 -10.94
N ARG A 30 5.91 16.47 -11.10
CA ARG A 30 6.42 17.63 -11.85
C ARG A 30 6.68 18.84 -10.97
N VAL A 31 5.88 19.04 -9.93
CA VAL A 31 5.91 20.27 -9.12
C VAL A 31 6.50 20.08 -7.73
N LEU A 32 6.47 18.86 -7.19
CA LEU A 32 7.00 18.58 -5.86
C LEU A 32 8.47 18.15 -5.95
N PRO A 33 9.32 18.59 -5.01
CA PRO A 33 10.66 18.03 -4.87
C PRO A 33 10.57 16.57 -4.40
N ARG A 34 11.62 15.79 -4.70
CA ARG A 34 11.83 14.47 -4.10
C ARG A 34 11.71 14.58 -2.57
N ALA A 35 10.94 13.68 -1.96
CA ALA A 35 10.84 13.65 -0.51
C ALA A 35 12.22 13.30 0.08
N PRO A 36 12.63 13.94 1.19
CA PRO A 36 13.83 13.54 1.92
C PRO A 36 13.60 12.16 2.51
N SER A 37 14.10 11.13 1.82
CA SER A 37 14.00 9.73 2.20
C SER A 37 15.38 9.19 2.53
N ASN A 38 15.50 8.58 3.70
CA ASN A 38 16.68 7.81 4.11
C ASN A 38 16.55 6.32 3.76
N THR A 39 15.54 5.96 2.95
CA THR A 39 15.27 4.57 2.56
C THR A 39 16.22 4.17 1.44
N SER A 40 17.09 3.21 1.72
CA SER A 40 17.97 2.60 0.73
C SER A 40 17.74 1.09 0.66
N TRP A 41 17.55 0.59 -0.57
CA TRP A 41 17.40 -0.81 -0.89
C TRP A 41 18.60 -1.28 -1.71
N VAL A 42 19.00 -2.52 -1.54
CA VAL A 42 20.05 -3.20 -2.31
C VAL A 42 19.35 -4.03 -3.39
N ALA A 43 19.83 -3.94 -4.63
CA ALA A 43 19.33 -4.78 -5.71
C ALA A 43 19.41 -6.28 -5.34
N GLY A 44 18.34 -7.04 -5.60
CA GLY A 44 18.23 -8.44 -5.18
C GLY A 44 17.86 -8.66 -3.70
N GLY A 45 17.67 -7.58 -2.94
CA GLY A 45 17.21 -7.64 -1.56
C GLY A 45 15.69 -7.85 -1.44
N SER A 46 15.23 -8.13 -0.22
CA SER A 46 13.81 -8.18 0.13
C SER A 46 13.52 -7.19 1.25
N TYR A 47 12.47 -6.40 1.09
CA TYR A 47 12.18 -5.26 1.95
C TYR A 47 10.73 -5.25 2.40
N GLU A 48 10.52 -4.78 3.62
CA GLU A 48 9.20 -4.57 4.17
C GLU A 48 8.55 -3.35 3.49
N VAL A 49 7.30 -3.51 3.10
CA VAL A 49 6.42 -2.42 2.69
C VAL A 49 5.14 -2.55 3.49
N SER A 50 4.53 -1.42 3.81
CA SER A 50 3.22 -1.41 4.45
C SER A 50 2.31 -0.35 3.87
N TRP A 51 1.02 -0.58 4.02
CA TRP A 51 -0.01 0.39 3.73
C TRP A 51 -1.15 0.20 4.73
N THR A 52 -1.98 1.21 4.83
CA THR A 52 -3.11 1.22 5.76
C THR A 52 -4.39 1.59 5.02
N ILE A 53 -5.46 0.92 5.39
CA ILE A 53 -6.81 1.18 4.89
C ILE A 53 -7.47 2.18 5.83
N GLU A 54 -8.05 3.24 5.30
CA GLU A 54 -9.02 4.07 6.02
C GLU A 54 -10.45 3.70 5.60
N ALA A 55 -10.72 3.67 4.30
CA ALA A 55 -11.96 3.14 3.73
C ALA A 55 -11.68 1.80 3.05
N ASN A 56 -12.22 0.71 3.58
CA ASN A 56 -12.04 -0.60 2.97
C ASN A 56 -12.89 -0.72 1.71
N HIS A 57 -12.32 -1.24 0.62
CA HIS A 57 -13.02 -1.49 -0.65
C HIS A 57 -12.67 -2.87 -1.25
N GLY A 58 -12.06 -3.77 -0.46
CA GLY A 58 -11.71 -5.13 -0.89
C GLY A 58 -10.63 -5.14 -1.97
N GLY A 59 -10.67 -6.09 -2.91
CA GLY A 59 -9.82 -6.06 -4.10
C GLY A 59 -8.37 -6.49 -3.88
N GLY A 60 -7.46 -5.98 -4.72
CA GLY A 60 -6.07 -6.41 -4.75
C GLY A 60 -5.10 -5.31 -5.14
N TYR A 61 -3.85 -5.46 -4.75
CA TYR A 61 -2.83 -4.44 -4.89
C TYR A 61 -1.48 -4.99 -5.37
N SER A 62 -0.64 -4.10 -5.87
CA SER A 62 0.72 -4.40 -6.32
C SER A 62 1.70 -3.28 -5.96
N TYR A 63 2.98 -3.65 -5.89
CA TYR A 63 4.10 -2.74 -5.73
C TYR A 63 5.00 -2.77 -6.95
N ARG A 64 5.44 -1.59 -7.40
CA ARG A 64 6.19 -1.38 -8.65
C ARG A 64 7.25 -0.31 -8.45
N LEU A 65 8.33 -0.34 -9.22
CA LEU A 65 9.34 0.72 -9.24
C LEU A 65 9.32 1.48 -10.57
N ALA A 66 9.70 2.76 -10.51
CA ALA A 66 10.02 3.58 -11.68
C ALA A 66 11.30 4.37 -11.40
N PRO A 67 12.23 4.50 -12.37
CA PRO A 67 13.37 5.40 -12.23
C PRO A 67 12.91 6.84 -12.00
N ALA A 68 13.49 7.52 -11.01
CA ALA A 68 13.04 8.85 -10.59
C ALA A 68 13.38 9.96 -11.60
N ASP A 69 14.37 9.74 -12.46
CA ASP A 69 14.75 10.63 -13.56
C ASP A 69 13.93 10.41 -14.84
N GLY A 70 13.04 9.41 -14.84
CA GLY A 70 12.17 9.06 -15.95
C GLY A 70 10.73 9.56 -15.82
N PRO A 71 9.86 9.22 -16.79
CA PRO A 71 8.42 9.43 -16.66
C PRO A 71 7.85 8.63 -15.48
N LEU A 72 7.11 9.30 -14.59
CA LEU A 72 6.39 8.67 -13.49
C LEU A 72 4.93 8.43 -13.89
N ASP A 73 4.73 7.46 -14.78
CA ASP A 73 3.42 7.03 -15.29
C ASP A 73 3.21 5.52 -15.15
N GLU A 74 1.96 5.06 -15.32
CA GLU A 74 1.58 3.65 -15.16
C GLU A 74 2.31 2.73 -16.15
N GLN A 75 2.67 3.22 -17.33
CA GLN A 75 3.46 2.44 -18.29
C GLN A 75 4.86 2.17 -17.77
N THR A 76 5.49 3.18 -17.15
CA THR A 76 6.84 3.08 -16.59
C THR A 76 6.87 2.23 -15.33
N PHE A 77 5.91 2.42 -14.41
CA PHE A 77 5.74 1.52 -13.25
C PHE A 77 5.47 0.07 -13.68
N GLY A 78 4.74 -0.13 -14.79
CA GLY A 78 4.50 -1.44 -15.36
C GLY A 78 5.76 -2.16 -15.86
N ARG A 79 6.93 -1.51 -15.94
CA ARG A 79 8.17 -2.17 -16.37
C ARG A 79 8.88 -2.90 -15.25
N ILE A 80 8.67 -2.51 -13.99
CA ILE A 80 9.40 -3.05 -12.84
C ILE A 80 8.39 -3.45 -11.74
N PRO A 81 7.53 -4.46 -11.97
CA PRO A 81 6.71 -5.02 -10.90
C PRO A 81 7.58 -5.77 -9.88
N LEU A 82 7.28 -5.57 -8.60
CA LEU A 82 7.92 -6.29 -7.52
C LEU A 82 7.14 -7.57 -7.19
N THR A 83 7.84 -8.60 -6.74
CA THR A 83 7.23 -9.86 -6.31
C THR A 83 7.08 -9.89 -4.79
N PHE A 84 5.95 -10.41 -4.32
CA PHE A 84 5.75 -10.66 -2.90
C PHE A 84 6.51 -11.91 -2.48
N VAL A 85 7.13 -11.87 -1.29
CA VAL A 85 7.89 -12.99 -0.72
C VAL A 85 7.54 -13.18 0.76
N GLY A 86 7.75 -14.39 1.28
CA GLY A 86 7.51 -14.67 2.69
C GLY A 86 6.04 -14.62 3.09
N LYS A 87 5.79 -14.38 4.38
CA LYS A 87 4.44 -14.27 4.95
C LYS A 87 3.93 -12.84 4.90
N GLN A 88 2.64 -12.70 4.64
CA GLN A 88 1.93 -11.45 4.85
C GLN A 88 1.68 -11.24 6.34
N ARG A 89 1.61 -9.99 6.77
CA ARG A 89 1.39 -9.62 8.17
C ARG A 89 0.32 -8.56 8.31
N LEU A 90 -0.34 -8.60 9.46
CA LEU A 90 -1.13 -7.49 9.97
C LEU A 90 -0.43 -6.97 11.22
N ARG A 91 -0.21 -5.66 11.26
CA ARG A 91 0.52 -4.97 12.33
C ARG A 91 -0.35 -3.84 12.88
N TRP A 92 -0.57 -3.83 14.19
CA TRP A 92 -1.32 -2.77 14.86
C TRP A 92 -0.40 -1.94 15.73
N ARG A 93 -0.58 -0.62 15.71
CA ARG A 93 0.14 0.34 16.58
C ARG A 93 1.67 0.19 16.50
N GLY A 94 2.19 0.05 15.28
CA GLY A 94 3.62 -0.16 15.03
C GLY A 94 4.13 -1.56 15.39
N GLY A 95 3.27 -2.49 15.81
CA GLY A 95 3.66 -3.88 16.07
C GLY A 95 4.43 -4.08 17.37
N ARG A 96 4.91 -5.32 17.57
CA ARG A 96 5.45 -5.78 18.87
C ARG A 96 6.59 -4.91 19.40
N ALA A 97 7.46 -4.44 18.52
CA ALA A 97 8.60 -3.57 18.87
C ALA A 97 8.16 -2.22 19.45
N HIS A 98 6.94 -1.78 19.16
CA HIS A 98 6.35 -0.52 19.60
C HIS A 98 5.22 -0.72 20.63
N GLY A 99 5.14 -1.91 21.25
CA GLY A 99 4.09 -2.25 22.21
C GLY A 99 2.73 -2.57 21.57
N GLY A 100 2.69 -2.65 20.25
CA GLY A 100 1.54 -3.09 19.46
C GLY A 100 1.48 -4.60 19.26
N LEU A 101 0.66 -5.02 18.29
CA LEU A 101 0.44 -6.43 17.96
C LEU A 101 0.84 -6.72 16.52
N GLU A 102 1.26 -7.95 16.25
CA GLU A 102 1.53 -8.42 14.90
C GLU A 102 1.16 -9.90 14.78
N ILE A 103 0.52 -10.25 13.66
CA ILE A 103 0.27 -11.63 13.23
C ILE A 103 0.84 -11.83 11.83
N ALA A 104 1.26 -13.07 11.53
CA ALA A 104 1.79 -13.46 10.23
C ALA A 104 1.02 -14.67 9.70
N PHE A 105 0.60 -14.60 8.44
CA PHE A 105 -0.20 -15.63 7.76
C PHE A 105 0.22 -15.76 6.30
N ASP A 106 -0.27 -16.80 5.64
CA ASP A 106 -0.02 -16.98 4.21
C ASP A 106 -0.92 -16.03 3.41
N GLY A 107 -0.27 -15.08 2.71
CA GLY A 107 -0.97 -14.14 1.85
C GLY A 107 -1.59 -14.84 0.64
N THR A 108 -2.62 -14.22 0.06
CA THR A 108 -3.23 -14.69 -1.19
C THR A 108 -2.67 -13.85 -2.34
N TYR A 109 -1.93 -14.50 -3.25
CA TYR A 109 -1.28 -13.85 -4.38
C TYR A 109 -1.73 -14.47 -5.70
N THR A 110 -1.73 -13.68 -6.78
CA THR A 110 -1.98 -14.16 -8.14
C THR A 110 -1.02 -13.53 -9.14
N THR A 111 -0.64 -14.29 -10.16
CA THR A 111 0.06 -13.83 -11.37
C THR A 111 -0.79 -14.02 -12.64
N SER A 112 -1.98 -14.61 -12.48
CA SER A 112 -2.91 -14.85 -13.58
C SER A 112 -3.87 -13.69 -13.74
N GLY A 113 -4.09 -13.25 -14.97
CA GLY A 113 -4.99 -12.13 -15.29
C GLY A 113 -4.48 -10.77 -14.83
N THR A 114 -3.18 -10.64 -14.54
CA THR A 114 -2.59 -9.41 -14.00
C THR A 114 -2.12 -8.47 -15.10
N THR A 115 -1.99 -7.18 -14.77
CA THR A 115 -1.40 -6.16 -15.63
C THR A 115 -0.23 -5.50 -14.90
N PRO A 116 1.02 -5.60 -15.41
CA PRO A 116 1.45 -6.37 -16.59
C PRO A 116 1.21 -7.88 -16.44
N ALA A 117 1.11 -8.59 -17.57
CA ALA A 117 0.92 -10.04 -17.55
C ALA A 117 2.05 -10.74 -16.76
N GLY A 118 1.69 -11.62 -15.83
CA GLY A 118 2.63 -12.34 -14.98
C GLY A 118 3.16 -11.55 -13.78
N SER A 119 2.84 -10.25 -13.67
CA SER A 119 3.12 -9.49 -12.44
C SER A 119 2.33 -10.06 -11.26
N MET A 120 2.86 -9.93 -10.05
CA MET A 120 2.23 -10.47 -8.86
C MET A 120 1.34 -9.43 -8.19
N TRP A 121 0.13 -9.83 -7.85
CA TRP A 121 -0.84 -9.03 -7.11
C TRP A 121 -1.21 -9.74 -5.81
N ALA A 122 -1.30 -8.98 -4.73
CA ALA A 122 -1.79 -9.45 -3.44
C ALA A 122 -3.27 -9.12 -3.29
N LYS A 123 -4.06 -10.05 -2.75
CA LYS A 123 -5.41 -9.77 -2.30
C LYS A 123 -5.34 -8.92 -1.02
N ASN A 124 -6.21 -7.93 -0.90
CA ASN A 124 -6.45 -7.25 0.37
C ASN A 124 -6.93 -8.28 1.43
N PRO A 125 -6.17 -8.51 2.52
CA PRO A 125 -6.51 -9.52 3.52
C PRO A 125 -7.62 -9.09 4.48
N ILE A 126 -8.11 -7.85 4.38
CA ILE A 126 -9.20 -7.35 5.22
C ILE A 126 -10.53 -7.51 4.48
N PRO A 127 -11.41 -8.41 4.95
CA PRO A 127 -12.67 -8.65 4.27
C PRO A 127 -13.58 -7.43 4.36
N ARG A 128 -14.36 -7.22 3.30
CA ARG A 128 -15.44 -6.24 3.26
C ARG A 128 -16.65 -6.69 4.07
N ASN A 129 -16.47 -6.75 5.39
CA ASN A 129 -17.52 -7.12 6.35
C ASN A 129 -17.73 -6.03 7.41
N ASP A 130 -17.12 -4.86 7.24
CA ASP A 130 -17.09 -3.77 8.23
C ASP A 130 -18.38 -2.97 8.33
N MET A 131 -19.27 -3.03 7.33
CA MET A 131 -20.55 -2.34 7.37
C MET A 131 -21.69 -3.29 6.98
N GLY A 132 -22.86 -3.15 7.63
CA GLY A 132 -24.03 -3.99 7.34
C GLY A 132 -24.60 -3.87 5.91
N GLN A 133 -24.10 -2.89 5.15
CA GLN A 133 -24.45 -2.65 3.74
C GLN A 133 -23.49 -3.35 2.76
N THR A 134 -22.36 -3.87 3.25
CA THR A 134 -21.33 -4.54 2.43
C THR A 134 -21.68 -6.01 2.23
N GLY A 135 -21.23 -6.59 1.12
CA GLY A 135 -21.40 -8.03 0.85
C GLY A 135 -20.73 -8.89 1.92
N VAL A 136 -21.04 -10.19 1.98
CA VAL A 136 -20.27 -11.11 2.83
C VAL A 136 -18.99 -11.47 2.08
N GLY A 137 -17.87 -10.89 2.48
CA GLY A 137 -16.54 -11.21 1.96
C GLY A 137 -16.07 -12.58 2.45
N PHE A 138 -14.89 -12.61 3.09
CA PHE A 138 -14.28 -13.83 3.63
C PHE A 138 -14.11 -13.70 5.15
N ALA A 139 -13.74 -14.80 5.83
CA ALA A 139 -13.50 -14.77 7.26
C ALA A 139 -12.27 -13.90 7.60
N PRO A 140 -12.35 -12.99 8.59
CA PRO A 140 -11.20 -12.18 9.00
C PRO A 140 -10.03 -13.06 9.48
N PRO A 141 -8.78 -12.79 9.08
CA PRO A 141 -7.61 -13.58 9.47
C PRO A 141 -7.45 -13.76 10.98
N CYS A 142 -7.83 -12.76 11.78
CA CYS A 142 -7.74 -12.74 13.25
C CYS A 142 -8.34 -13.98 13.93
N ALA A 143 -9.43 -14.54 13.38
CA ALA A 143 -10.10 -15.69 13.98
C ALA A 143 -9.18 -16.92 14.07
N ALA A 144 -8.29 -17.12 13.08
CA ALA A 144 -7.32 -18.21 13.09
C ALA A 144 -6.23 -18.05 14.16
N PHE A 145 -6.10 -16.87 14.76
CA PHE A 145 -5.14 -16.55 15.80
C PHE A 145 -5.79 -16.41 17.19
N GLY A 146 -7.07 -16.78 17.34
CA GLY A 146 -7.82 -16.62 18.59
C GLY A 146 -8.05 -15.15 18.98
N MET A 147 -7.97 -14.25 18.00
CA MET A 147 -8.22 -12.82 18.18
C MET A 147 -9.65 -12.47 17.78
N ASP A 148 -10.17 -11.37 18.32
CA ASP A 148 -11.48 -10.85 17.93
C ASP A 148 -11.48 -10.53 16.43
N ALA A 149 -12.51 -11.01 15.72
CA ALA A 149 -12.64 -10.83 14.28
C ALA A 149 -12.68 -9.34 13.87
N SER A 150 -13.18 -8.47 14.75
CA SER A 150 -13.25 -7.02 14.54
C SER A 150 -11.87 -6.36 14.38
N MET A 151 -10.82 -6.95 14.95
CA MET A 151 -9.45 -6.43 14.80
C MET A 151 -8.93 -6.53 13.36
N CYS A 152 -9.49 -7.45 12.56
CA CYS A 152 -9.11 -7.69 11.17
C CYS A 152 -10.26 -7.40 10.19
N SER A 153 -11.22 -6.54 10.54
CA SER A 153 -12.35 -6.23 9.65
C SER A 153 -12.32 -4.82 9.06
N GLY A 154 -11.43 -3.93 9.50
CA GLY A 154 -11.40 -2.54 9.03
C GLY A 154 -10.05 -1.85 9.24
N MET A 155 -10.09 -0.54 9.46
CA MET A 155 -8.90 0.31 9.60
C MET A 155 -8.21 0.26 10.98
N GLU A 156 -8.88 -0.33 11.98
CA GLU A 156 -8.46 -0.23 13.38
C GLU A 156 -8.52 -1.56 14.14
N ASP A 157 -7.99 -1.56 15.37
CA ASP A 157 -8.04 -2.71 16.30
C ASP A 157 -9.37 -2.86 17.05
N GLY A 158 -10.45 -2.27 16.52
CA GLY A 158 -11.79 -2.30 17.12
C GLY A 158 -11.97 -1.45 18.38
N ARG A 159 -11.05 -0.53 18.67
CA ARG A 159 -11.09 0.33 19.87
C ARG A 159 -11.79 1.68 19.68
N GLY A 160 -12.34 1.97 18.49
CA GLY A 160 -13.17 3.14 18.23
C GLY A 160 -12.38 4.44 18.02
N GLY A 161 -11.24 4.38 17.34
CA GLY A 161 -10.44 5.54 16.94
C GLY A 161 -10.83 6.10 15.57
N SER A 162 -10.60 7.40 15.37
CA SER A 162 -10.76 8.08 14.07
C SER A 162 -9.55 7.91 13.13
N GLU A 163 -8.46 7.35 13.67
CA GLU A 163 -7.19 7.19 12.95
C GLU A 163 -6.93 5.72 12.64
N PRO A 164 -6.46 5.41 11.43
CA PRO A 164 -6.08 4.05 11.09
C PRO A 164 -4.95 3.54 11.99
N THR A 165 -5.13 2.36 12.59
CA THR A 165 -4.11 1.75 13.45
C THR A 165 -3.62 0.39 12.95
N LEU A 166 -4.26 -0.15 11.92
CA LEU A 166 -3.90 -1.40 11.26
C LEU A 166 -3.04 -1.15 10.01
N GLU A 167 -1.92 -1.85 9.91
CA GLU A 167 -1.06 -1.90 8.74
C GLU A 167 -1.16 -3.28 8.09
N ILE A 168 -1.36 -3.30 6.77
CA ILE A 168 -1.15 -4.47 5.93
C ILE A 168 0.29 -4.44 5.49
N VAL A 169 1.03 -5.46 5.87
CA VAL A 169 2.49 -5.50 5.74
C VAL A 169 2.89 -6.68 4.88
N ASP A 170 3.73 -6.41 3.90
CA ASP A 170 4.29 -7.40 2.98
C ASP A 170 5.81 -7.30 2.94
N MET A 171 6.45 -8.36 2.43
CA MET A 171 7.83 -8.29 1.98
C MET A 171 7.83 -8.35 0.44
N VAL A 172 8.57 -7.44 -0.18
CA VAL A 172 8.74 -7.39 -1.64
C VAL A 172 10.20 -7.67 -2.00
N HIS A 173 10.41 -8.38 -3.11
CA HIS A 173 11.74 -8.65 -3.64
C HIS A 173 12.07 -7.70 -4.79
N VAL A 174 13.25 -7.08 -4.71
CA VAL A 174 13.78 -6.15 -5.71
C VAL A 174 14.58 -6.96 -6.74
N PRO A 175 14.40 -6.74 -8.07
CA PRO A 175 15.18 -7.45 -9.08
C PRO A 175 16.70 -7.30 -8.85
N ALA A 176 17.44 -8.40 -9.03
CA ALA A 176 18.87 -8.45 -8.76
C ALA A 176 19.72 -7.69 -9.79
N ASP A 177 19.18 -7.51 -11.00
CA ASP A 177 19.77 -6.79 -12.12
C ASP A 177 19.34 -5.31 -12.19
N LEU A 178 18.57 -4.85 -11.20
CA LEU A 178 18.12 -3.47 -11.15
C LEU A 178 19.32 -2.51 -11.01
N PRO A 179 19.52 -1.56 -11.95
CA PRO A 179 20.64 -0.62 -11.85
C PRO A 179 20.55 0.24 -10.58
N PRO A 180 21.68 0.54 -9.91
CA PRO A 180 21.69 1.51 -8.82
C PRO A 180 21.20 2.88 -9.29
N GLY A 181 20.47 3.58 -8.43
CA GLY A 181 19.93 4.89 -8.75
C GLY A 181 18.77 5.31 -7.86
N GLU A 182 18.17 6.43 -8.22
CA GLU A 182 16.99 6.96 -7.56
C GLU A 182 15.73 6.38 -8.17
N TYR A 183 14.81 5.91 -7.34
CA TYR A 183 13.56 5.28 -7.76
C TYR A 183 12.38 5.80 -6.96
N VAL A 184 11.20 5.69 -7.57
CA VAL A 184 9.92 5.88 -6.92
C VAL A 184 9.26 4.51 -6.79
N LEU A 185 8.86 4.15 -5.56
CA LEU A 185 7.99 3.02 -5.27
C LEU A 185 6.55 3.42 -5.47
N GLY A 186 5.86 2.76 -6.40
CA GLY A 186 4.44 2.91 -6.66
C GLY A 186 3.65 1.77 -6.03
N TRP A 187 2.81 2.10 -5.06
CA TRP A 187 1.74 1.22 -4.57
C TRP A 187 0.46 1.52 -5.36
N ARG A 188 -0.21 0.47 -5.86
CA ARG A 188 -1.52 0.57 -6.50
C ARG A 188 -2.46 -0.46 -5.95
N TRP A 189 -3.68 -0.03 -5.66
CA TRP A 189 -4.78 -0.85 -5.17
C TRP A 189 -6.00 -0.66 -6.05
N ASP A 190 -6.47 -1.77 -6.64
CA ASP A 190 -7.67 -1.84 -7.45
C ASP A 190 -8.79 -2.44 -6.59
N CYS A 191 -9.87 -1.67 -6.43
CA CYS A 191 -10.97 -2.02 -5.56
C CYS A 191 -11.89 -3.08 -6.18
N GLU A 192 -12.47 -3.94 -5.34
CA GLU A 192 -13.45 -4.96 -5.77
C GLU A 192 -14.87 -4.40 -5.81
N GLU A 193 -15.22 -3.57 -4.84
CA GLU A 193 -16.60 -3.07 -4.66
C GLU A 193 -16.90 -1.80 -5.48
N SER A 194 -15.86 -1.14 -6.00
CA SER A 194 -15.99 0.14 -6.68
C SER A 194 -15.06 0.25 -7.88
N ASN A 195 -15.36 1.20 -8.76
CA ASN A 195 -14.51 1.59 -9.89
C ASN A 195 -13.38 2.56 -9.45
N GLN A 196 -12.80 2.32 -8.26
CA GLN A 196 -11.73 3.14 -7.71
C GLN A 196 -10.39 2.44 -7.84
N ILE A 197 -9.36 3.25 -8.12
CA ILE A 197 -7.96 2.86 -8.05
C ILE A 197 -7.29 3.84 -7.11
N TRP A 198 -6.65 3.33 -6.07
CA TRP A 198 -5.85 4.11 -5.14
C TRP A 198 -4.38 3.91 -5.43
N GLN A 199 -3.61 4.99 -5.36
CA GLN A 199 -2.18 4.94 -5.61
C GLN A 199 -1.43 5.84 -4.63
N SER A 200 -0.22 5.39 -4.28
CA SER A 200 0.73 6.14 -3.48
C SER A 200 2.14 5.97 -4.07
N CYS A 201 2.98 6.97 -3.83
CA CYS A 201 4.36 7.00 -4.29
C CYS A 201 5.31 7.26 -3.12
N SER A 202 6.49 6.65 -3.12
CA SER A 202 7.53 6.88 -2.10
C SER A 202 8.91 6.90 -2.74
N ASP A 203 9.72 7.90 -2.41
CA ASP A 203 11.08 8.03 -2.93
C ASP A 203 12.05 7.09 -2.18
N LEU A 204 12.91 6.39 -2.92
CA LEU A 204 13.96 5.54 -2.37
C LEU A 204 15.20 5.50 -3.27
N THR A 205 16.32 5.07 -2.71
CA THR A 205 17.57 4.85 -3.46
C THR A 205 17.88 3.36 -3.54
N VAL A 206 18.09 2.85 -4.76
CA VAL A 206 18.60 1.49 -4.98
C VAL A 206 20.13 1.54 -5.09
N THR A 207 20.81 0.67 -4.35
CA THR A 207 22.27 0.51 -4.36
C THR A 207 22.67 -0.83 -4.97
N ALA A 208 23.93 -0.93 -5.41
CA ALA A 208 24.50 -2.18 -5.89
C ALA A 208 24.63 -3.20 -4.74
N LYS A 209 24.64 -4.48 -5.10
CA LYS A 209 24.89 -5.61 -4.19
C LYS A 209 26.27 -5.57 -3.56
#